data_AF-A0ABF7Q1L4-F1
#
_entry.id   AF-A0ABF7Q1L4-F1
#
_cell.length_a   1.000
_cell.length_b   1.000
_cell.length_c   1.000
_cell.angle_alpha   90.00
_cell.angle_beta   90.00
_cell.angle_gamma   90.00
#
_symmetry.space_group_name_H-M   'P 1'
#
loop_
_entity.id
_entity.type
_entity.pdbx_description
1 polymer ?
#
loop_
_entity_poly.entity_id
_entity_poly.type
_entity_poly.pdbx_seq_one_letter_code
_entity_poly.pdbx_strand_id
1 'polypeptide(L)'
;MAEHSPSSSPATFADAAPAPPGSQVTITERADLGLATLQARKGQEAALREAIRQYCGVMLPDRPAVASADTIAFAGLGPQHWLGMADGSSHRLATALKAAIGPLASIVDQSGGYVVFRVGGPAIRDVLAKGFPIDLHERAFPPGAAATTVAAHIGAIIWRNEDQDGCASFDIAVFRSLSRSFWHWFSEAAAEFGCEVRPS
;
A
#
# COMPACT_ATOMS: atom_id res chain seq x y z
N MET A 1 -11.03 -23.36 -27.96
CA MET A 1 -11.17 -23.30 -26.49
C MET A 1 -10.75 -21.88 -26.11
N ALA A 2 -11.73 -20.99 -25.98
CA ALA A 2 -11.51 -19.54 -25.97
C ALA A 2 -10.93 -19.09 -24.63
N GLU A 3 -9.82 -18.38 -24.68
CA GLU A 3 -9.16 -17.74 -23.55
C GLU A 3 -10.05 -16.61 -23.00
N HIS A 4 -10.52 -16.78 -21.78
CA HIS A 4 -11.17 -15.71 -21.02
C HIS A 4 -10.07 -14.82 -20.44
N SER A 5 -9.70 -13.77 -21.15
CA SER A 5 -8.93 -12.65 -20.58
C SER A 5 -9.86 -11.85 -19.66
N PRO A 6 -9.63 -11.78 -18.34
CA PRO A 6 -10.34 -10.81 -17.52
C PRO A 6 -9.72 -9.44 -17.77
N SER A 7 -10.21 -8.75 -18.81
CA SER A 7 -10.10 -7.30 -18.92
C SER A 7 -10.98 -6.67 -17.85
N SER A 8 -10.53 -6.68 -16.59
CA SER A 8 -11.08 -5.77 -15.60
C SER A 8 -10.46 -4.41 -15.88
N SER A 9 -11.21 -3.55 -16.56
CA SER A 9 -10.92 -2.12 -16.57
C SER A 9 -10.60 -1.68 -15.13
N PRO A 10 -9.59 -0.82 -14.90
CA PRO A 10 -9.51 -0.15 -13.62
C PRO A 10 -10.89 0.49 -13.41
N ALA A 11 -11.51 0.23 -12.26
CA ALA A 11 -12.72 0.92 -11.88
C ALA A 11 -12.28 2.37 -11.65
N THR A 12 -12.21 3.15 -12.71
CA THR A 12 -11.61 4.47 -12.68
C THR A 12 -12.42 5.31 -11.70
N PHE A 13 -11.85 5.56 -10.53
CA PHE A 13 -12.38 6.52 -9.55
C PHE A 13 -12.37 7.97 -10.10
N ALA A 14 -11.95 8.16 -11.36
CA ALA A 14 -11.83 9.45 -12.06
C ALA A 14 -13.15 10.06 -12.56
N ASP A 15 -14.30 9.44 -12.30
CA ASP A 15 -15.60 10.13 -12.42
C ASP A 15 -15.86 11.06 -11.21
N ALA A 16 -14.89 11.23 -10.31
CA ALA A 16 -14.95 12.25 -9.29
C ALA A 16 -14.94 13.66 -9.92
N ALA A 17 -15.86 14.51 -9.46
CA ALA A 17 -15.93 15.90 -9.87
C ALA A 17 -14.57 16.60 -9.68
N PRO A 18 -14.23 17.59 -10.52
CA PRO A 18 -12.99 18.35 -10.37
C PRO A 18 -12.86 18.90 -8.96
N ALA A 19 -11.63 18.82 -8.42
CA ALA A 19 -11.32 19.22 -7.06
C ALA A 19 -11.82 20.66 -6.79
N PRO A 20 -12.55 20.91 -5.69
CA PRO A 20 -12.90 22.26 -5.31
C PRO A 20 -11.61 23.09 -5.08
N PRO A 21 -11.61 24.40 -5.43
CA PRO A 21 -10.50 25.28 -5.09
C PRO A 21 -10.20 25.20 -3.59
N GLY A 22 -8.94 24.95 -3.22
CA GLY A 22 -8.53 24.84 -1.82
C GLY A 22 -8.72 23.46 -1.19
N SER A 23 -8.89 22.39 -1.97
CA SER A 23 -8.82 21.01 -1.46
C SER A 23 -7.58 20.78 -0.61
N GLN A 24 -7.78 20.30 0.61
CA GLN A 24 -6.69 20.02 1.56
C GLN A 24 -6.36 18.52 1.62
N VAL A 25 -7.00 17.72 0.78
CA VAL A 25 -6.84 16.26 0.72
C VAL A 25 -6.69 15.84 -0.74
N THR A 26 -5.77 14.92 -0.99
CA THR A 26 -5.53 14.32 -2.30
C THR A 26 -5.62 12.81 -2.18
N ILE A 27 -6.12 12.15 -3.21
CA ILE A 27 -6.15 10.69 -3.32
C ILE A 27 -5.84 10.24 -4.74
N THR A 28 -5.07 9.16 -4.86
CA THR A 28 -4.64 8.59 -6.14
C THR A 28 -4.63 7.08 -6.02
N GLU A 29 -5.27 6.36 -6.95
CA GLU A 29 -5.04 4.92 -7.07
C GLU A 29 -3.66 4.67 -7.68
N ARG A 30 -2.84 3.86 -7.01
CA ARG A 30 -1.49 3.49 -7.49
C ARG A 30 -1.60 2.35 -8.51
N ALA A 31 -1.75 2.72 -9.78
CA ALA A 31 -1.76 1.77 -10.89
C ALA A 31 -0.37 1.18 -11.15
N ASP A 32 -0.34 0.04 -11.86
CA ASP A 32 0.88 -0.70 -12.25
C ASP A 32 1.79 -1.12 -11.08
N LEU A 33 1.23 -1.19 -9.88
CA LEU A 33 1.90 -1.67 -8.68
C LEU A 33 1.80 -3.19 -8.59
N GLY A 34 2.93 -3.88 -8.52
CA GLY A 34 2.97 -5.30 -8.19
C GLY A 34 3.01 -5.52 -6.69
N LEU A 35 2.24 -6.49 -6.22
CA LEU A 35 2.10 -6.81 -4.80
C LEU A 35 2.31 -8.31 -4.57
N ALA A 36 3.07 -8.65 -3.54
CA ALA A 36 3.22 -10.03 -3.12
C ALA A 36 3.31 -10.13 -1.59
N THR A 37 2.65 -11.10 -0.98
CA THR A 37 2.92 -11.42 0.43
C THR A 37 4.06 -12.42 0.53
N LEU A 38 4.98 -12.17 1.47
CA LEU A 38 6.12 -13.01 1.77
C LEU A 38 6.01 -13.48 3.22
N GLN A 39 6.23 -14.76 3.45
CA GLN A 39 6.37 -15.34 4.78
C GLN A 39 7.64 -16.18 4.82
N ALA A 40 8.55 -15.92 5.77
CA ALA A 40 9.75 -16.75 5.91
C ALA A 40 9.35 -18.20 6.25
N ARG A 41 10.04 -19.17 5.63
CA ARG A 41 9.91 -20.56 6.08
C ARG A 41 10.58 -20.73 7.45
N LYS A 42 10.18 -21.77 8.17
CA LYS A 42 10.69 -22.06 9.52
C LYS A 42 12.23 -22.08 9.53
N GLY A 43 12.82 -21.20 10.34
CA GLY A 43 14.28 -21.09 10.50
C GLY A 43 15.02 -20.39 9.35
N GLN A 44 14.31 -19.86 8.35
CA GLN A 44 14.92 -19.24 7.16
C GLN A 44 14.94 -17.71 7.21
N GLU A 45 14.49 -17.06 8.28
CA GLU A 45 14.39 -15.60 8.34
C GLU A 45 15.72 -14.89 8.04
N ALA A 46 16.81 -15.29 8.70
CA ALA A 46 18.11 -14.66 8.50
C ALA A 46 18.62 -14.84 7.07
N ALA A 47 18.48 -16.05 6.51
CA ALA A 47 18.85 -16.35 5.13
C ALA A 47 17.99 -15.56 4.12
N LEU A 48 16.70 -15.43 4.38
CA LEU A 48 15.77 -14.66 3.56
C LEU A 48 16.14 -13.16 3.56
N ARG A 49 16.42 -12.59 4.73
CA ARG A 49 16.84 -11.19 4.88
C ARG A 49 18.09 -10.89 4.05
N GLU A 50 19.09 -11.77 4.14
CA GLU A 50 20.31 -11.63 3.36
C GLU A 50 20.08 -11.80 1.86
N ALA A 51 19.26 -12.78 1.45
CA ALA A 51 18.96 -13.01 0.05
C ALA A 51 18.17 -11.85 -0.59
N ILE A 52 17.22 -11.24 0.13
CA ILE A 52 16.52 -10.02 -0.33
C ILE A 52 17.49 -8.85 -0.44
N ARG A 53 18.38 -8.65 0.56
CA ARG A 53 19.41 -7.62 0.51
C ARG A 53 20.31 -7.77 -0.71
N GLN A 54 20.72 -8.99 -1.05
CA GLN A 54 21.54 -9.27 -2.23
C GLN A 54 20.76 -9.11 -3.54
N TYR A 55 19.49 -9.51 -3.56
CA TYR A 55 18.66 -9.48 -4.76
C TYR A 55 18.28 -8.06 -5.18
N CYS A 56 17.85 -7.23 -4.22
CA CYS A 56 17.30 -5.91 -4.52
C CYS A 56 17.74 -4.79 -3.56
N GLY A 57 18.75 -5.03 -2.71
CA GLY A 57 19.30 -4.01 -1.83
C GLY A 57 18.47 -3.70 -0.58
N VAL A 58 17.24 -4.22 -0.47
CA VAL A 58 16.37 -3.92 0.68
C VAL A 58 16.77 -4.74 1.90
N MET A 59 16.89 -4.08 3.05
CA MET A 59 16.91 -4.77 4.34
C MET A 59 15.46 -4.93 4.81
N LEU A 60 14.93 -6.16 4.81
CA LEU A 60 13.57 -6.40 5.30
C LEU A 60 13.41 -5.82 6.72
N PRO A 61 12.28 -5.17 7.04
CA PRO A 61 12.04 -4.68 8.39
C PRO A 61 11.75 -5.85 9.36
N ASP A 62 12.14 -5.71 10.63
CA ASP A 62 11.83 -6.62 11.74
C ASP A 62 10.68 -6.14 12.63
N ARG A 63 10.12 -4.98 12.27
CA ARG A 63 9.02 -4.29 12.95
C ARG A 63 7.99 -3.82 11.92
N PRO A 64 6.82 -3.31 12.35
CA PRO A 64 5.84 -2.66 11.48
C PRO A 64 6.41 -1.36 10.86
N ALA A 65 7.17 -1.51 9.80
CA ALA A 65 7.86 -0.45 9.07
C ALA A 65 7.94 -0.81 7.58
N VAL A 66 8.28 0.18 6.76
CA VAL A 66 8.62 0.00 5.36
C VAL A 66 10.12 0.18 5.18
N ALA A 67 10.71 -0.70 4.39
CA ALA A 67 12.05 -0.51 3.84
C ALA A 67 11.96 -0.56 2.32
N SER A 68 12.72 0.29 1.63
CA SER A 68 12.69 0.40 0.17
C SER A 68 14.10 0.58 -0.41
N ALA A 69 14.23 0.20 -1.68
CA ALA A 69 15.37 0.48 -2.52
C ALA A 69 14.87 0.58 -3.96
N ASP A 70 15.27 1.63 -4.68
CA ASP A 70 14.79 1.93 -6.03
C ASP A 70 13.26 1.85 -6.14
N THR A 71 12.74 0.92 -6.95
CA THR A 71 11.31 0.74 -7.22
C THR A 71 10.65 -0.33 -6.36
N ILE A 72 11.38 -1.01 -5.47
CA ILE A 72 10.87 -2.10 -4.63
C ILE A 72 10.86 -1.72 -3.15
N ALA A 73 9.78 -2.08 -2.47
CA ALA A 73 9.60 -1.84 -1.04
C ALA A 73 8.98 -3.06 -0.36
N PHE A 74 9.22 -3.18 0.95
CA PHE A 74 8.63 -4.21 1.80
C PHE A 74 8.09 -3.60 3.07
N ALA A 75 6.79 -3.77 3.31
CA ALA A 75 6.13 -3.40 4.56
C ALA A 75 6.05 -4.63 5.49
N GLY A 76 6.50 -4.47 6.74
CA GLY A 76 6.35 -5.50 7.78
C GLY A 76 4.89 -5.61 8.24
N LEU A 77 4.28 -6.77 8.05
CA LEU A 77 2.90 -7.05 8.46
C LEU A 77 2.81 -7.70 9.84
N GLY A 78 3.92 -8.30 10.29
CA GLY A 78 4.07 -9.03 11.54
C GLY A 78 5.40 -9.79 11.56
N PRO A 79 5.69 -10.55 12.62
CA PRO A 79 6.93 -11.34 12.71
C PRO A 79 7.04 -12.27 11.50
N GLN A 80 8.13 -12.15 10.74
CA GLN A 80 8.42 -12.98 9.56
C GLN A 80 7.43 -12.86 8.38
N HIS A 81 6.60 -11.81 8.35
CA HIS A 81 5.57 -11.60 7.32
C HIS A 81 5.68 -10.19 6.73
N TRP A 82 5.66 -10.10 5.40
CA TRP A 82 5.80 -8.83 4.67
C TRP A 82 4.85 -8.73 3.48
N LEU A 83 4.52 -7.49 3.11
CA LEU A 83 3.98 -7.14 1.81
C LEU A 83 5.11 -6.52 0.97
N GLY A 84 5.53 -7.22 -0.07
CA GLY A 84 6.40 -6.68 -1.12
C GLY A 84 5.58 -5.87 -2.12
N MET A 85 6.14 -4.75 -2.54
CA MET A 85 5.55 -3.77 -3.46
C MET A 85 6.59 -3.38 -4.50
N ALA A 86 6.24 -3.31 -5.77
CA ALA A 86 7.16 -2.82 -6.79
C ALA A 86 6.45 -2.04 -7.92
N ASP A 87 6.90 -0.82 -8.17
CA ASP A 87 6.38 0.02 -9.26
C ASP A 87 6.73 -0.58 -10.64
N GLY A 88 5.82 -0.45 -11.61
CA GLY A 88 6.05 -0.90 -13.00
C GLY A 88 6.06 -2.43 -13.20
N SER A 89 5.67 -3.18 -12.16
CA SER A 89 5.84 -4.63 -12.13
C SER A 89 4.55 -5.41 -12.34
N SER A 90 3.38 -4.79 -12.11
CA SER A 90 2.08 -5.48 -12.21
C SER A 90 2.15 -6.88 -11.54
N HIS A 91 1.61 -7.93 -12.16
CA HIS A 91 1.62 -9.30 -11.64
C HIS A 91 3.00 -10.01 -11.64
N ARG A 92 4.10 -9.33 -12.03
CA ARG A 92 5.41 -9.98 -12.20
C ARG A 92 6.21 -10.10 -10.91
N LEU A 93 5.94 -9.27 -9.90
CA LEU A 93 6.74 -9.21 -8.66
C LEU A 93 6.81 -10.58 -7.97
N ALA A 94 5.68 -11.24 -7.76
CA ALA A 94 5.65 -12.53 -7.08
C ALA A 94 6.46 -13.61 -7.82
N THR A 95 6.40 -13.63 -9.14
CA THR A 95 7.18 -14.58 -9.97
C THR A 95 8.67 -14.29 -9.87
N ALA A 96 9.07 -13.02 -9.95
CA ALA A 96 10.47 -12.61 -9.82
C ALA A 96 11.04 -12.99 -8.43
N LEU A 97 10.30 -12.70 -7.37
CA LEU A 97 10.68 -13.08 -6.01
C LEU A 97 10.74 -14.61 -5.83
N LYS A 98 9.77 -15.37 -6.36
CA LYS A 98 9.81 -16.85 -6.33
C LYS A 98 11.06 -17.41 -6.99
N ALA A 99 11.47 -16.85 -8.13
CA ALA A 99 12.69 -17.27 -8.81
C ALA A 99 13.94 -16.96 -7.98
N ALA A 100 13.99 -15.81 -7.31
CA ALA A 100 15.16 -15.38 -6.55
C ALA A 100 15.28 -16.06 -5.16
N ILE A 101 14.17 -16.22 -4.44
CA ILE A 101 14.17 -16.57 -3.00
C ILE A 101 13.11 -17.62 -2.61
N GLY A 102 12.47 -18.29 -3.58
CA GLY A 102 11.38 -19.26 -3.35
C GLY A 102 11.68 -20.40 -2.35
N PRO A 103 12.92 -20.92 -2.24
CA PRO A 103 13.25 -21.91 -1.21
C PRO A 103 13.18 -21.38 0.23
N LEU A 104 13.31 -20.07 0.44
CA LEU A 104 13.44 -19.43 1.76
C LEU A 104 12.09 -18.90 2.29
N ALA A 105 11.11 -18.67 1.40
CA ALA A 105 9.84 -18.05 1.74
C ALA A 105 8.65 -18.69 1.02
N SER A 106 7.47 -18.55 1.62
CA SER A 106 6.18 -18.69 0.91
C SER A 106 5.84 -17.34 0.30
N ILE A 107 5.55 -17.31 -1.00
CA ILE A 107 5.33 -16.08 -1.78
C ILE A 107 4.05 -16.22 -2.56
N VAL A 108 3.15 -15.25 -2.43
CA VAL A 108 1.83 -15.24 -3.07
C VAL A 108 1.61 -13.92 -3.77
N ASP A 109 1.18 -13.95 -5.04
CA ASP A 109 0.78 -12.73 -5.77
C ASP A 109 -0.48 -12.16 -5.15
N GLN A 110 -0.46 -10.85 -4.90
CA GLN A 110 -1.55 -10.08 -4.30
C GLN A 110 -1.97 -8.89 -5.16
N SER A 111 -1.38 -8.73 -6.35
CA SER A 111 -1.64 -7.60 -7.25
C SER A 111 -3.13 -7.55 -7.64
N GLY A 112 -3.74 -8.72 -7.85
CA GLY A 112 -5.18 -8.90 -8.08
C GLY A 112 -6.06 -8.93 -6.81
N GLY A 113 -5.45 -8.97 -5.62
CA GLY A 113 -6.16 -8.99 -4.32
C GLY A 113 -6.38 -7.61 -3.70
N TYR A 114 -5.40 -6.71 -3.84
CA TYR A 114 -5.42 -5.37 -3.22
C TYR A 114 -5.52 -4.24 -4.24
N VAL A 115 -6.11 -3.12 -3.81
CA VAL A 115 -5.97 -1.80 -4.41
C VAL A 115 -5.21 -0.93 -3.42
N VAL A 116 -4.26 -0.13 -3.90
CA VAL A 116 -3.46 0.78 -3.08
C VAL A 116 -3.83 2.21 -3.42
N PHE A 117 -4.29 2.95 -2.42
CA PHE A 117 -4.56 4.38 -2.52
C PHE A 117 -3.41 5.16 -1.90
N ARG A 118 -2.79 6.06 -2.65
CA ARG A 118 -1.94 7.11 -2.11
C ARG A 118 -2.81 8.29 -1.71
N VAL A 119 -2.70 8.72 -0.46
CA VAL A 119 -3.45 9.83 0.10
C VAL A 119 -2.52 10.84 0.74
N GLY A 120 -2.89 12.11 0.73
CA GLY A 120 -2.06 13.17 1.31
C GLY A 120 -2.76 14.52 1.40
N GLY A 121 -2.00 15.54 1.75
CA GLY A 121 -2.46 16.93 1.90
C GLY A 121 -2.53 17.39 3.37
N PRO A 122 -2.72 18.69 3.62
CA PRO A 122 -2.69 19.26 4.98
C PRO A 122 -3.67 18.61 5.96
N ALA A 123 -4.87 18.25 5.51
CA ALA A 123 -5.94 17.70 6.36
C ALA A 123 -5.96 16.16 6.40
N ILE A 124 -4.99 15.47 5.78
CA ILE A 124 -5.06 14.01 5.63
C ILE A 124 -5.11 13.28 6.97
N ARG A 125 -4.35 13.75 7.98
CA ARG A 125 -4.33 13.10 9.29
C ARG A 125 -5.69 13.22 9.98
N ASP A 126 -6.38 14.36 9.84
CA ASP A 126 -7.72 14.57 10.38
C ASP A 126 -8.76 13.68 9.69
N VAL A 127 -8.66 13.50 8.37
CA VAL A 127 -9.52 12.57 7.62
C VAL A 127 -9.30 11.13 8.09
N LEU A 128 -8.05 10.68 8.17
CA LEU A 128 -7.74 9.30 8.57
C LEU A 128 -8.15 9.02 10.03
N ALA A 129 -8.03 10.01 10.92
CA ALA A 129 -8.45 9.89 12.32
C ALA A 129 -9.95 9.57 12.50
N LYS A 130 -10.79 9.85 11.49
CA LYS A 130 -12.23 9.53 11.53
C LYS A 130 -12.55 8.05 11.35
N GLY A 131 -11.60 7.22 10.92
CA GLY A 131 -11.87 5.81 10.64
C GLY A 131 -10.73 4.82 10.95
N PHE A 132 -9.50 5.31 11.16
CA PHE A 132 -8.38 4.49 11.59
C PHE A 132 -8.26 4.49 13.12
N PRO A 133 -8.31 3.34 13.80
CA PRO A 133 -8.20 3.23 15.25
C PRO A 133 -6.74 3.18 15.71
N ILE A 134 -5.86 3.94 15.08
CA ILE A 134 -4.43 4.02 15.41
C ILE A 134 -3.98 5.48 15.46
N ASP A 135 -2.98 5.77 16.30
CA ASP A 135 -2.40 7.11 16.37
C ASP A 135 -1.54 7.38 15.13
N LEU A 136 -2.05 8.23 14.24
CA LEU A 136 -1.36 8.68 13.04
C LEU A 136 -0.66 10.02 13.25
N HIS A 137 -0.37 10.45 14.49
CA HIS A 137 0.47 11.62 14.74
C HIS A 137 1.93 11.34 14.37
N GLU A 138 2.70 12.35 13.94
CA GLU A 138 4.10 12.19 13.48
C GLU A 138 5.03 11.48 14.47
N ARG A 139 4.78 11.65 15.77
CA ARG A 139 5.57 11.04 16.85
C ARG A 139 5.31 9.55 17.00
N ALA A 140 4.09 9.10 16.70
CA ALA A 140 3.68 7.70 16.81
C ALA A 140 3.82 6.95 15.47
N PHE A 141 3.57 7.65 14.37
CA PHE A 141 3.59 7.12 13.01
C PHE A 141 4.47 8.00 12.09
N PRO A 142 5.81 7.97 12.30
CA PRO A 142 6.76 8.73 11.49
C PRO A 142 6.88 8.16 10.06
N PRO A 143 7.50 8.89 9.11
CA PRO A 143 7.88 8.34 7.80
C PRO A 143 8.56 6.97 7.92
N GLY A 144 8.17 6.04 7.04
CA GLY A 144 8.61 4.65 7.08
C GLY A 144 7.90 3.77 8.11
N ALA A 145 6.95 4.28 8.90
CA ALA A 145 6.08 3.45 9.75
C ALA A 145 5.05 2.68 8.90
N ALA A 146 4.66 1.49 9.36
CA ALA A 146 3.60 0.69 8.76
C ALA A 146 2.70 0.09 9.84
N ALA A 147 1.45 -0.20 9.49
CA ALA A 147 0.53 -0.95 10.33
C ALA A 147 -0.46 -1.77 9.51
N THR A 148 -0.78 -2.97 10.00
CA THR A 148 -1.97 -3.72 9.60
C THR A 148 -3.09 -3.37 10.59
N THR A 149 -4.19 -2.82 10.09
CA THR A 149 -5.27 -2.25 10.91
C THR A 149 -6.62 -2.38 10.19
N VAL A 150 -7.62 -1.66 10.67
CA VAL A 150 -8.91 -1.48 10.00
C VAL A 150 -9.17 0.00 9.73
N ALA A 151 -9.91 0.29 8.68
CA ALA A 151 -10.42 1.63 8.36
C ALA A 151 -11.93 1.51 8.14
N ALA A 152 -12.76 2.09 9.02
CA ALA A 152 -14.21 1.97 8.93
C ALA A 152 -14.70 0.51 8.73
N HIS A 153 -14.16 -0.42 9.55
CA HIS A 153 -14.40 -1.88 9.49
C HIS A 153 -13.85 -2.62 8.26
N ILE A 154 -13.11 -1.95 7.38
CA ILE A 154 -12.41 -2.55 6.24
C ILE A 154 -10.98 -2.88 6.65
N GLY A 155 -10.52 -4.12 6.43
CA GLY A 155 -9.12 -4.48 6.65
C GLY A 155 -8.19 -3.64 5.76
N ALA A 156 -7.19 -3.00 6.37
CA ALA A 156 -6.28 -2.08 5.69
C ALA A 156 -4.82 -2.32 6.13
N ILE A 157 -3.90 -2.19 5.18
CA ILE A 157 -2.47 -2.05 5.47
C ILE A 157 -2.12 -0.60 5.12
N ILE A 158 -1.64 0.16 6.08
CA ILE A 158 -1.27 1.56 5.92
C ILE A 158 0.23 1.73 6.16
N TRP A 159 0.89 2.52 5.33
CA TRP A 159 2.26 2.94 5.59
C TRP A 159 2.48 4.41 5.28
N ARG A 160 3.44 5.00 5.98
CA ARG A 160 3.80 6.41 5.85
C ARG A 160 4.94 6.57 4.85
N ASN A 161 4.68 7.34 3.79
CA ASN A 161 5.70 7.77 2.83
C ASN A 161 6.48 8.97 3.38
N GLU A 162 7.49 9.44 2.64
CA GLU A 162 8.06 10.76 2.88
C GLU A 162 7.01 11.86 2.67
N ASP A 163 7.26 13.04 3.24
CA ASP A 163 6.38 14.20 3.08
C ASP A 163 6.43 14.70 1.64
N GLN A 164 5.26 15.04 1.11
CA GLN A 164 5.11 15.64 -0.21
C GLN A 164 4.61 17.07 -0.04
N ASP A 165 5.37 18.04 -0.55
CA ASP A 165 5.04 19.47 -0.44
C ASP A 165 4.79 19.92 1.01
N GLY A 166 5.59 19.38 1.95
CA GLY A 166 5.47 19.65 3.39
C GLY A 166 4.24 19.03 4.06
N CYS A 167 3.50 18.19 3.33
CA CYS A 167 2.30 17.53 3.82
C CYS A 167 2.51 16.03 3.98
N ALA A 168 1.72 15.44 4.87
CA ALA A 168 1.78 14.01 5.08
C ALA A 168 1.26 13.23 3.87
N SER A 169 1.90 12.10 3.58
CA SER A 169 1.54 11.14 2.54
C SER A 169 1.53 9.71 3.09
N PHE A 170 0.46 8.99 2.79
CA PHE A 170 0.26 7.60 3.19
C PHE A 170 -0.16 6.79 1.98
N ASP A 171 0.26 5.55 1.93
CA ASP A 171 -0.35 4.56 1.05
C ASP A 171 -1.17 3.59 1.89
N ILE A 172 -2.33 3.22 1.37
CA ILE A 172 -3.33 2.39 2.04
C ILE A 172 -3.74 1.28 1.09
N ALA A 173 -3.36 0.05 1.42
CA ALA A 173 -3.82 -1.14 0.72
C ALA A 173 -5.10 -1.68 1.36
N VAL A 174 -6.15 -1.81 0.56
CA VAL A 174 -7.41 -2.48 0.94
C VAL A 174 -7.73 -3.59 -0.05
N PHE A 175 -8.51 -4.59 0.37
CA PHE A 175 -8.99 -5.60 -0.56
C PHE A 175 -9.78 -4.96 -1.70
N ARG A 176 -9.52 -5.40 -2.93
CA ARG A 176 -10.13 -4.84 -4.15
C ARG A 176 -11.66 -4.89 -4.13
N SER A 177 -12.25 -5.91 -3.53
CA SER A 177 -13.71 -6.03 -3.39
C SER A 177 -14.32 -4.97 -2.46
N LEU A 178 -13.52 -4.35 -1.59
CA LEU A 178 -13.93 -3.34 -0.61
C LEU A 178 -13.42 -1.93 -0.98
N SER A 179 -12.69 -1.78 -2.08
CA SER A 179 -12.09 -0.50 -2.49
C SER A 179 -13.16 0.58 -2.71
N ARG A 180 -14.33 0.22 -3.25
CA ARG A 180 -15.46 1.15 -3.43
C ARG A 180 -16.06 1.60 -2.10
N SER A 181 -16.17 0.70 -1.13
CA SER A 181 -16.64 1.03 0.22
C SER A 181 -15.65 1.93 0.94
N PHE A 182 -14.36 1.64 0.82
CA PHE A 182 -13.30 2.50 1.34
C PHE A 182 -13.34 3.90 0.70
N TRP A 183 -13.49 3.97 -0.62
CA TRP A 183 -13.62 5.24 -1.35
C TRP A 183 -14.82 6.07 -0.88
N HIS A 184 -15.99 5.44 -0.71
CA HIS A 184 -17.19 6.12 -0.22
C HIS A 184 -16.94 6.73 1.16
N TRP A 185 -16.44 5.92 2.10
CA TRP A 185 -16.09 6.40 3.44
C TRP A 185 -15.06 7.53 3.40
N PHE A 186 -13.99 7.37 2.62
CA PHE A 186 -12.92 8.37 2.52
C PHE A 186 -13.45 9.71 1.97
N SER A 187 -14.31 9.65 0.96
CA SER A 187 -14.93 10.83 0.34
C SER A 187 -15.83 11.58 1.33
N GLU A 188 -16.66 10.85 2.09
CA GLU A 188 -17.48 11.46 3.15
C GLU A 188 -16.63 12.04 4.27
N ALA A 189 -15.59 11.34 4.68
CA ALA A 189 -14.65 11.81 5.71
C ALA A 189 -13.88 13.06 5.27
N ALA A 190 -13.56 13.18 3.98
CA ALA A 190 -12.85 14.32 3.40
C ALA A 190 -13.76 15.49 3.00
N ALA A 191 -15.09 15.33 3.03
CA ALA A 191 -16.03 16.29 2.46
C ALA A 191 -15.87 17.73 2.99
N GLU A 192 -15.57 17.90 4.28
CA GLU A 192 -15.39 19.23 4.88
C GLU A 192 -14.06 19.91 4.52
N PHE A 193 -13.10 19.15 3.99
CA PHE A 193 -11.74 19.62 3.64
C PHE A 193 -11.53 19.82 2.14
N GLY A 194 -12.46 19.31 1.32
CA GLY A 194 -12.28 19.18 -0.12
C GLY A 194 -11.29 18.06 -0.48
N CYS A 195 -11.64 17.27 -1.48
CA CYS A 195 -10.85 16.12 -1.92
C CYS A 195 -10.53 16.23 -3.42
N GLU A 196 -9.25 16.20 -3.76
CA GLU A 196 -8.75 16.09 -5.13
C GLU A 196 -8.46 14.63 -5.49
N VAL A 197 -9.16 14.09 -6.48
CA VAL A 197 -8.82 12.80 -7.08
C VAL A 197 -7.84 13.02 -8.21
N ARG A 198 -6.64 12.47 -8.07
CA ARG A 198 -5.59 12.55 -9.09
C ARG A 198 -5.58 11.27 -9.93
N PRO A 199 -5.24 11.37 -11.22
CA PRO A 199 -5.01 10.21 -12.07
C PRO A 199 -3.78 9.42 -11.61
N SER A 200 -3.77 8.12 -11.94
CA SER A 200 -2.70 7.16 -11.64
C SER A 200 -1.39 7.47 -12.34
#